data_AF-A0A8B8FN93-F1
#
_entry.id   AF-A0A8B8FN93-F1
#
_cell.length_a   1.000
_cell.length_b   1.000
_cell.length_c   1.000
_cell.angle_alpha   90.00
_cell.angle_beta   90.00
_cell.angle_gamma   90.00
#
_symmetry.space_group_name_H-M   'P 1'
#
loop_
_entity.id
_entity.type
_entity.pdbx_description
1 polymer ?
#
loop_
_entity_poly.entity_id
_entity_poly.type
_entity_poly.pdbx_seq_one_letter_code
_entity_poly.pdbx_strand_id
1 'polypeptide(L)'
;MDKIRVTVQDKKIWVSIDETTNSNGRYVANVIIGTLEIDCPGEIMLLTSEVLEKVNHSTRAKLFDKSIALLWPNGVQHNDVLLFVSDAAPYMVKSASVIKVFLF
;
A
#
# COMPACT_ATOMS: atom_id res chain seq x y z
N MET A 1 9.96 -5.36 -10.71
CA MET A 1 10.11 -4.38 -9.61
C MET A 1 10.76 -3.08 -10.09
N ASP A 2 11.90 -3.14 -10.78
CA ASP A 2 12.65 -1.92 -11.16
C ASP A 2 11.85 -0.94 -12.02
N LYS A 3 11.01 -1.44 -12.94
CA LYS A 3 10.09 -0.61 -13.71
C LYS A 3 9.13 0.20 -12.81
N ILE A 4 8.57 -0.43 -11.78
CA ILE A 4 7.69 0.24 -10.81
C ILE A 4 8.44 1.36 -10.10
N ARG A 5 9.67 1.06 -9.63
CA ARG A 5 10.53 2.03 -8.93
C ARG A 5 10.88 3.23 -9.81
N VAL A 6 11.20 3.00 -11.08
CA VAL A 6 11.47 4.07 -12.06
C VAL A 6 10.21 4.90 -12.33
N THR A 7 9.04 4.26 -12.48
CA THR A 7 7.77 4.97 -12.70
C THR A 7 7.45 5.95 -11.57
N VAL A 8 7.68 5.56 -10.31
CA VAL A 8 7.32 6.38 -9.14
C VAL A 8 8.44 7.30 -8.66
N GLN A 9 9.61 7.24 -9.28
CA GLN A 9 10.77 8.02 -8.85
C GLN A 9 10.45 9.52 -8.93
N ASP A 10 10.76 10.25 -7.85
CA ASP A 10 10.54 11.69 -7.71
C ASP A 10 9.08 12.15 -7.89
N LYS A 11 8.13 11.23 -7.71
CA LYS A 11 6.69 11.50 -7.83
C LYS A 11 5.97 11.29 -6.51
N LYS A 12 4.89 12.05 -6.35
CA LYS A 12 3.90 11.81 -5.29
C LYS A 12 3.05 10.61 -5.67
N ILE A 13 2.71 9.78 -4.71
CA ILE A 13 1.94 8.56 -4.91
C ILE A 13 0.77 8.46 -3.94
N TRP A 14 -0.21 7.66 -4.33
CA TRP A 14 -1.22 7.10 -3.44
C TRP A 14 -1.03 5.60 -3.33
N VAL A 15 -1.44 5.04 -2.20
CA VAL A 15 -1.35 3.61 -1.90
C VAL A 15 -2.73 3.12 -1.51
N SER A 16 -3.13 1.96 -2.03
CA SER A 16 -4.34 1.26 -1.62
C SER A 16 -4.03 -0.15 -1.19
N ILE A 17 -4.69 -0.59 -0.11
CA ILE A 17 -4.65 -1.97 0.34
C ILE A 17 -6.08 -2.49 0.33
N ASP A 18 -6.27 -3.59 -0.38
CA ASP A 18 -7.55 -4.29 -0.43
C ASP A 18 -7.37 -5.75 -0.01
N GLU A 19 -8.29 -6.25 0.81
CA GLU A 19 -8.32 -7.63 1.27
C GLU A 19 -9.42 -8.40 0.56
N THR A 20 -9.07 -9.55 -0.01
CA THR A 20 -10.01 -10.46 -0.65
C THR A 20 -9.84 -11.87 -0.12
N THR A 21 -10.83 -12.72 -0.34
CA THR A 21 -10.75 -14.15 -0.03
C THR A 21 -10.79 -14.92 -1.34
N ASN A 22 -9.76 -15.71 -1.61
CA ASN A 22 -9.73 -16.53 -2.82
C ASN A 22 -10.68 -17.74 -2.71
N SER A 23 -10.86 -18.47 -3.81
CA SER A 23 -11.73 -19.65 -3.88
C SER A 23 -11.34 -20.78 -2.91
N ASN A 24 -10.09 -20.79 -2.42
CA ASN A 24 -9.59 -21.75 -1.45
C ASN A 24 -9.76 -21.27 0.01
N GLY A 25 -10.49 -20.17 0.25
CA GLY A 25 -10.72 -19.60 1.58
C GLY A 25 -9.50 -18.91 2.18
N ARG A 26 -8.47 -18.61 1.38
CA ARG A 26 -7.27 -17.89 1.87
C ARG A 26 -7.50 -16.39 1.76
N TYR A 27 -7.16 -15.67 2.83
CA TYR A 27 -7.11 -14.22 2.84
C TYR A 27 -5.91 -13.75 2.02
N VAL A 28 -6.16 -12.94 1.01
CA VAL A 28 -5.15 -12.35 0.12
C VAL A 28 -5.27 -10.84 0.23
N ALA A 29 -4.16 -10.17 0.48
CA ALA A 29 -4.10 -8.72 0.48
C ALA A 29 -3.32 -8.22 -0.73
N ASN A 30 -3.93 -7.32 -1.47
CA ASN A 30 -3.35 -6.67 -2.64
C ASN A 30 -2.95 -5.26 -2.29
N VAL A 31 -1.72 -4.89 -2.62
CA VAL A 31 -1.23 -3.53 -2.46
C VAL A 31 -1.07 -2.92 -3.84
N ILE A 32 -1.83 -1.86 -4.09
CA ILE A 32 -1.83 -1.10 -5.33
C ILE A 32 -1.19 0.26 -5.02
N ILE A 33 -0.39 0.75 -5.95
CA ILE A 33 0.13 2.12 -5.90
C ILE A 33 -0.24 2.83 -7.19
N GLY A 34 -0.35 4.15 -7.12
CA GLY A 34 -0.44 4.96 -8.32
C GLY A 34 0.23 6.31 -8.16
N THR A 35 0.73 6.86 -9.26
CA THR A 35 1.29 8.22 -9.27
C THR A 35 0.17 9.26 -9.18
N LEU A 36 0.46 10.37 -8.52
CA LEU A 36 -0.39 11.56 -8.49
C LEU A 36 0.18 12.58 -9.47
N GLU A 37 -0.48 12.71 -10.61
CA GLU A 37 -0.10 13.64 -11.69
C GLU A 37 -1.11 14.79 -11.76
N ILE A 38 -0.66 15.94 -12.25
CA ILE A 38 -1.51 17.11 -12.47
C ILE A 38 -2.11 17.01 -13.87
N ASP A 39 -3.42 17.25 -13.99
CA ASP A 39 -4.18 17.32 -15.25
C ASP A 39 -4.23 16.04 -16.10
N CYS A 40 -3.62 14.94 -15.66
CA CYS A 40 -3.70 13.65 -16.33
C CYS A 40 -3.83 12.47 -15.33
N PRO A 41 -4.38 11.33 -15.75
CA PRO A 41 -4.38 10.13 -14.93
C PRO A 41 -2.95 9.66 -14.67
N GLY A 42 -2.64 9.36 -13.40
CA GLY A 42 -1.38 8.72 -13.04
C GLY A 42 -1.31 7.25 -13.45
N GLU A 43 -0.10 6.69 -13.43
CA GLU A 43 0.12 5.27 -13.70
C GLU A 43 -0.25 4.45 -12.46
N ILE A 44 -1.07 3.42 -12.62
CA ILE A 44 -1.58 2.55 -11.55
C ILE A 44 -0.96 1.17 -11.70
N MET A 45 -0.42 0.62 -10.61
CA MET A 45 0.36 -0.62 -10.64
C MET A 45 0.07 -1.48 -9.41
N LEU A 46 0.00 -2.80 -9.59
CA LEU A 46 0.01 -3.76 -8.49
C LEU A 46 1.45 -3.88 -7.96
N LEU A 47 1.65 -3.53 -6.70
CA LEU A 47 2.96 -3.56 -6.05
C LEU A 47 3.27 -4.96 -5.49
N THR A 48 2.34 -5.55 -4.74
CA THR A 48 2.45 -6.91 -4.21
C THR A 48 1.08 -7.52 -3.96
N SER A 49 1.03 -8.85 -3.89
CA SER A 49 -0.14 -9.64 -3.52
C SER A 49 0.33 -10.76 -2.59
N GLU A 50 -0.11 -10.73 -1.34
CA GLU A 50 0.36 -11.65 -0.29
C GLU A 50 -0.80 -12.38 0.38
N VAL A 51 -0.58 -13.67 0.68
CA VAL A 51 -1.51 -14.45 1.51
C VAL A 51 -1.28 -14.08 2.97
N LEU A 52 -2.34 -13.67 3.67
CA LEU A 52 -2.29 -13.32 5.09
C LEU A 52 -2.66 -14.54 5.95
N GLU A 53 -1.72 -15.04 6.76
CA GLU A 53 -1.98 -16.16 7.68
C GLU A 53 -2.86 -15.78 8.88
N LYS A 54 -2.88 -14.50 9.28
CA LYS A 54 -3.68 -13.98 10.40
C LYS A 54 -4.27 -12.60 10.09
N VAL A 55 -5.59 -12.49 10.21
CA VAL A 55 -6.38 -11.27 9.91
C VAL A 55 -6.49 -10.36 11.13
N ASN A 56 -5.38 -9.84 11.63
CA ASN A 56 -5.41 -8.80 12.67
C ASN A 56 -4.87 -7.47 12.13
N HIS A 57 -5.24 -6.36 12.77
CA HIS A 57 -4.89 -5.01 12.29
C HIS A 57 -3.37 -4.77 12.20
N SER A 58 -2.58 -5.49 13.00
CA SER A 58 -1.12 -5.37 12.98
C SER A 58 -0.49 -6.10 11.79
N THR A 59 -1.13 -7.16 11.26
CA THR A 59 -0.69 -7.80 10.00
C THR A 59 -0.78 -6.85 8.82
N ARG A 60 -1.85 -6.03 8.71
CA ARG A 60 -2.02 -5.07 7.61
C ARG A 60 -1.04 -3.89 7.68
N ALA A 61 -0.82 -3.34 8.87
CA ALA A 61 0.18 -2.28 9.04
C ALA A 61 1.58 -2.79 8.68
N LYS A 62 1.88 -4.05 9.03
CA LYS A 62 3.12 -4.73 8.61
C LYS A 62 3.18 -4.97 7.10
N LEU A 63 2.05 -5.32 6.46
CA LEU A 63 2.00 -5.47 5.01
C LEU A 63 2.28 -4.12 4.32
N PHE A 64 1.69 -3.04 4.80
CA PHE A 64 1.99 -1.70 4.32
C PHE A 64 3.48 -1.39 4.44
N ASP A 65 4.06 -1.53 5.63
CA ASP A 65 5.48 -1.29 5.89
C ASP A 65 6.40 -2.11 4.97
N LYS A 66 6.13 -3.42 4.83
CA LYS A 66 6.85 -4.30 3.89
C LYS A 66 6.72 -3.85 2.45
N SER A 67 5.52 -3.44 2.03
CA SER A 67 5.26 -3.00 0.65
C SER A 67 6.01 -1.71 0.35
N ILE A 68 6.04 -0.77 1.30
CA ILE A 68 6.78 0.48 1.17
C ILE A 68 8.29 0.22 1.18
N ALA A 69 8.80 -0.67 2.03
CA ALA A 69 10.20 -1.10 2.01
C ALA A 69 10.59 -1.83 0.71
N LEU A 70 9.65 -2.57 0.10
CA LEU A 70 9.83 -3.16 -1.22
C LEU A 70 9.97 -2.08 -2.29
N LEU A 71 9.18 -1.00 -2.21
CA LEU A 71 9.24 0.13 -3.13
C LEU A 71 10.55 0.91 -2.98
N TRP A 72 10.94 1.24 -1.75
CA TRP A 72 12.13 2.02 -1.44
C TRP A 72 13.09 1.27 -0.50
N PRO A 73 13.92 0.35 -1.03
CA PRO A 73 14.83 -0.47 -0.22
C PRO A 73 15.95 0.33 0.46
N ASN A 74 16.25 1.54 -0.03
CA ASN A 74 17.36 2.37 0.43
C ASN A 74 16.93 3.53 1.33
N GLY A 75 15.71 3.48 1.87
CA GLY A 75 15.15 4.53 2.71
C GLY A 75 13.78 4.96 2.19
N VAL A 76 12.77 4.86 3.05
CA VAL A 76 11.38 5.14 2.72
C VAL A 76 11.16 6.63 2.48
N GLN A 77 10.55 6.96 1.33
CA GLN A 77 10.18 8.34 0.98
C GLN A 77 8.79 8.67 1.53
N HIS A 78 8.67 8.80 2.85
CA HIS A 78 7.38 9.03 3.52
C HIS A 78 6.63 10.27 2.98
N ASN A 79 7.37 11.34 2.67
CA ASN A 79 6.82 12.60 2.14
C ASN A 79 6.24 12.47 0.71
N ASP A 80 6.50 11.37 0.03
CA ASP A 80 5.98 11.11 -1.31
C ASP A 80 4.69 10.28 -1.29
N VAL A 81 4.32 9.70 -0.14
CA VAL A 81 3.03 9.02 0.05
C VAL A 81 2.02 10.04 0.56
N LEU A 82 1.11 10.52 -0.30
CA LEU A 82 0.16 11.58 0.08
C LEU A 82 -1.23 11.06 0.43
N LEU A 83 -1.60 9.88 -0.06
CA LEU A 83 -2.94 9.34 0.12
C LEU A 83 -2.89 7.84 0.39
N PHE A 84 -3.63 7.41 1.40
CA PHE A 84 -3.90 6.00 1.67
C PHE A 84 -5.40 5.73 1.47
N VAL A 85 -5.72 4.81 0.57
CA VAL A 85 -7.10 4.42 0.24
C VAL A 85 -7.35 3.00 0.74
N SER A 86 -8.52 2.77 1.33
CA SER A 86 -8.89 1.50 1.92
C SER A 86 -10.41 1.41 2.06
N ASP A 87 -10.94 0.21 2.26
CA ASP A 87 -12.33 0.04 2.68
C ASP A 87 -12.60 0.71 4.04
N ALA A 88 -13.88 1.01 4.28
CA ALA A 88 -14.34 1.72 5.49
C ALA A 88 -14.61 0.80 6.68
N ALA A 89 -14.21 -0.48 6.64
CA ALA A 89 -14.43 -1.38 7.75
C ALA A 89 -13.72 -0.83 9.01
N PRO A 90 -14.32 -0.99 10.20
CA PRO A 90 -13.78 -0.42 11.44
C PRO A 90 -12.31 -0.79 11.68
N TYR A 91 -11.91 -1.96 11.15
CA TYR A 91 -10.57 -2.44 11.27
C TYR A 91 -9.55 -1.78 10.35
N MET A 92 -9.95 -1.38 9.16
CA MET A 92 -9.11 -0.66 8.22
C MET A 92 -8.89 0.76 8.69
N VAL A 93 -9.94 1.40 9.21
CA VAL A 93 -9.84 2.71 9.86
C VAL A 93 -8.81 2.67 10.99
N LYS A 94 -8.84 1.63 11.84
CA LYS A 94 -7.84 1.45 12.90
C LYS A 94 -6.43 1.24 12.34
N SER A 95 -6.27 0.43 11.29
CA SER A 95 -4.97 0.23 10.63
C SER A 95 -4.43 1.53 10.03
N ALA A 96 -5.27 2.33 9.36
CA ALA A 96 -4.91 3.63 8.81
C ALA A 96 -4.44 4.61 9.88
N SER A 97 -5.09 4.64 11.05
CA SER A 97 -4.65 5.46 12.19
C SER A 97 -3.25 5.09 12.68
N VAL A 98 -2.89 3.79 12.65
CA VAL A 98 -1.54 3.34 12.99
C VAL A 98 -0.55 3.72 11.89
N ILE A 99 -0.92 3.56 10.61
CA ILE A 99 -0.09 3.96 9.46
C ILE A 99 0.23 5.46 9.49
N LYS A 100 -0.72 6.30 9.92
CA LYS A 100 -0.49 7.74 10.08
C LYS A 100 0.70 8.05 11.01
N VAL A 101 0.92 7.24 12.05
CA VAL A 101 2.06 7.37 12.97
C VAL A 101 3.38 6.93 12.32
N PHE A 102 3.34 6.11 11.28
CA PHE A 102 4.52 5.67 10.54
C PHE A 102 4.89 6.58 9.36
N LEU A 103 3.94 7.39 8.87
CA LEU A 103 4.14 8.30 7.74
C LEU A 103 4.41 9.76 8.17
N PHE A 104 4.09 10.13 9.41
CA PHE A 104 4.26 11.47 10.00
C PHE A 104 4.91 11.37 11.38
#